data_AF-A0AA91DNG3-F1
#
_entry.id   AF-A0AA91DNG3-F1
#
_cell.length_a   1.000
_cell.length_b   1.000
_cell.length_c   1.000
_cell.angle_alpha   90.00
_cell.angle_beta   90.00
_cell.angle_gamma   90.00
#
_symmetry.space_group_name_H-M   'P 1'
#
loop_
_entity.id
_entity.type
_entity.pdbx_description
1 polymer ?
#
loop_
_entity_poly.entity_id
_entity_poly.type
_entity_poly.pdbx_seq_one_letter_code
_entity_poly.pdbx_strand_id
1 'polypeptide(L)'
;MLDVFCDFIQIPVNARNQRHYIRHHQLRRFFPMIFFWGNSFSGLDTLRWFLGQTDPEHLYNYITESTPGAILRDVKIDYAVESTLDEDPQTLPLLQLIESRYGTRSVKVLDAEELSLYVEELVLEGKISIEPEFFDGPDGRSFRILILVSRGTQDERTT
;
A
#
# COMPACT_ATOMS: atom_id res chain seq x y z
N MET A 1 -5.67 -29.76 -9.96
CA MET A 1 -6.03 -29.61 -8.53
C MET A 1 -7.15 -28.60 -8.35
N LEU A 2 -7.05 -27.39 -8.95
CA LEU A 2 -8.14 -26.41 -8.90
C LEU A 2 -9.40 -26.87 -9.65
N ASP A 3 -9.26 -27.62 -10.75
CA ASP A 3 -10.40 -28.18 -11.47
C ASP A 3 -11.27 -29.10 -10.60
N VAL A 4 -10.64 -29.94 -9.77
CA VAL A 4 -11.31 -30.83 -8.82
C VAL A 4 -12.05 -30.03 -7.74
N PHE A 5 -11.46 -28.93 -7.28
CA PHE A 5 -12.13 -28.02 -6.35
C PHE A 5 -13.36 -27.36 -7.00
N CYS A 6 -13.24 -26.90 -8.25
CA CYS A 6 -14.36 -26.34 -9.02
C CYS A 6 -15.49 -27.36 -9.23
N ASP A 7 -15.16 -28.62 -9.45
CA ASP A 7 -16.14 -29.71 -9.56
C ASP A 7 -16.80 -30.02 -8.20
N PHE A 8 -16.03 -30.02 -7.11
CA PHE A 8 -16.53 -30.23 -5.75
C PHE A 8 -17.55 -29.16 -5.34
N ILE A 9 -17.25 -27.87 -5.57
CA ILE A 9 -18.18 -26.76 -5.27
C ILE A 9 -19.26 -26.58 -6.34
N GLN A 10 -19.27 -27.42 -7.38
CA GLN A 10 -20.24 -27.43 -8.47
C GLN A 10 -20.44 -26.07 -9.16
N ILE A 11 -19.38 -25.45 -9.66
CA ILE A 11 -19.46 -24.15 -10.38
C ILE A 11 -20.60 -24.17 -11.43
N PRO A 12 -21.47 -23.14 -11.47
CA PRO A 12 -22.63 -23.12 -12.36
C PRO A 12 -22.23 -23.24 -13.83
N VAL A 13 -23.04 -23.98 -14.58
CA VAL A 13 -22.88 -24.13 -16.02
C VAL A 13 -23.46 -22.92 -16.75
N ASN A 14 -22.84 -22.52 -17.85
CA ASN A 14 -23.38 -21.47 -18.69
C ASN A 14 -24.59 -21.97 -19.52
N ALA A 15 -25.24 -21.06 -20.27
CA ALA A 15 -26.39 -21.39 -21.14
C ALA A 15 -26.08 -22.45 -22.22
N ARG A 16 -24.80 -22.77 -22.47
CA ARG A 16 -24.33 -23.80 -23.40
C ARG A 16 -23.89 -25.09 -22.70
N ASN A 17 -24.24 -25.25 -21.42
CA ASN A 17 -23.90 -26.41 -20.58
C ASN A 17 -22.38 -26.62 -20.39
N GLN A 18 -21.59 -25.55 -20.35
CA GLN A 18 -20.14 -25.61 -20.13
C GLN A 18 -19.77 -25.10 -18.73
N ARG A 19 -18.75 -25.70 -18.11
CA ARG A 19 -18.19 -25.26 -16.82
C ARG A 19 -16.95 -24.39 -17.05
N HIS A 20 -16.87 -23.28 -16.32
CA HIS A 20 -15.72 -22.37 -16.35
C HIS A 20 -14.71 -22.79 -15.27
N TYR A 21 -13.59 -23.36 -15.72
CA TYR A 21 -12.48 -23.71 -14.83
C TYR A 21 -11.50 -22.56 -14.71
N ILE A 22 -11.20 -22.18 -13.47
CA ILE A 22 -10.16 -21.19 -13.18
C ILE A 22 -8.80 -21.83 -13.45
N ARG A 23 -7.92 -21.16 -14.18
CA ARG A 23 -6.57 -21.65 -14.47
C ARG A 23 -5.58 -21.03 -13.51
N HIS A 24 -4.57 -21.81 -13.08
CA HIS A 24 -3.55 -21.37 -12.13
C HIS A 24 -2.80 -20.12 -12.62
N HIS A 25 -2.59 -20.00 -13.94
CA HIS A 25 -1.98 -18.81 -14.55
C HIS A 25 -2.82 -17.54 -14.39
N GLN A 26 -4.16 -17.65 -14.34
CA GLN A 26 -5.05 -16.50 -14.13
C GLN A 26 -4.97 -16.00 -12.68
N LEU A 27 -4.72 -16.92 -11.73
CA LEU A 27 -4.53 -16.58 -10.32
C LEU A 27 -3.16 -15.97 -10.02
N ARG A 28 -2.18 -16.09 -10.94
CA ARG A 28 -0.83 -15.55 -10.75
C ARG A 28 -0.83 -14.03 -10.51
N ARG A 29 -1.76 -13.29 -11.10
CA ARG A 29 -1.95 -11.84 -10.85
C ARG A 29 -2.90 -11.57 -9.69
N PHE A 30 -3.90 -12.41 -9.53
CA PHE A 30 -4.92 -12.27 -8.50
C PHE A 30 -4.34 -12.36 -7.09
N PHE A 31 -3.46 -13.33 -6.84
CA PHE A 31 -2.91 -13.54 -5.51
C PHE A 31 -2.06 -12.35 -5.01
N PRO A 32 -1.09 -11.81 -5.79
CA PRO A 32 -0.34 -10.62 -5.38
C PRO A 32 -1.22 -9.40 -5.09
N MET A 33 -2.25 -9.15 -5.89
CA MET A 33 -3.14 -8.01 -5.69
C MET A 33 -3.94 -8.10 -4.40
N ILE A 34 -4.57 -9.25 -4.12
CA ILE A 34 -5.34 -9.44 -2.88
C ILE A 34 -4.42 -9.42 -1.66
N PHE A 35 -3.25 -10.05 -1.76
CA PHE A 35 -2.30 -10.06 -0.67
C PHE A 35 -1.82 -8.65 -0.34
N PHE A 36 -1.50 -7.85 -1.35
CA PHE A 36 -1.09 -6.46 -1.19
C PHE A 36 -2.23 -5.60 -0.62
N TRP A 37 -3.48 -5.83 -1.03
CA TRP A 37 -4.62 -5.12 -0.46
C TRP A 37 -4.81 -5.43 1.03
N GLY A 38 -4.54 -6.65 1.47
CA GLY A 38 -4.71 -7.04 2.88
C GLY A 38 -3.52 -6.75 3.80
N ASN A 39 -2.31 -6.57 3.26
CA ASN A 39 -1.08 -6.43 4.06
C ASN A 39 -0.26 -5.17 3.71
N SER A 40 -0.76 -4.34 2.79
CA SER A 40 -0.13 -3.10 2.37
C SER A 40 1.36 -3.30 2.03
N PHE A 41 2.21 -2.31 2.36
CA PHE A 41 3.65 -2.40 2.13
C PHE A 41 4.37 -3.41 3.04
N SER A 42 3.84 -3.70 4.23
CA SER A 42 4.38 -4.72 5.14
C SER A 42 4.41 -6.11 4.50
N GLY A 43 3.45 -6.38 3.61
CA GLY A 43 3.38 -7.62 2.85
C GLY A 43 4.33 -7.75 1.66
N LEU A 44 4.97 -6.66 1.20
CA LEU A 44 5.66 -6.67 -0.10
C LEU A 44 6.94 -7.51 -0.08
N ASP A 45 7.67 -7.53 1.02
CA ASP A 45 8.81 -8.43 1.23
C ASP A 45 8.38 -9.91 1.31
N THR A 46 7.24 -10.18 1.94
CA THR A 46 6.67 -11.55 1.98
C THR A 46 6.26 -12.01 0.59
N LEU A 47 5.61 -11.14 -0.19
CA LEU A 47 5.28 -11.40 -1.60
C LEU A 47 6.53 -11.61 -2.44
N ARG A 48 7.59 -10.82 -2.21
CA ARG A 48 8.88 -10.98 -2.87
C ARG A 48 9.43 -12.39 -2.66
N TRP A 49 9.45 -12.85 -1.42
CA TRP A 49 9.89 -14.20 -1.09
C TRP A 49 9.00 -15.27 -1.76
N PHE A 50 7.67 -15.12 -1.67
CA PHE A 50 6.71 -16.06 -2.23
C PHE A 50 6.82 -16.19 -3.76
N LEU A 51 7.11 -15.11 -4.47
CA LEU A 51 7.25 -15.08 -5.93
C LEU A 51 8.66 -15.42 -6.42
N GLY A 52 9.54 -15.90 -5.53
CA GLY A 52 10.88 -16.38 -5.88
C GLY A 52 11.91 -15.26 -5.99
N GLN A 53 11.93 -14.34 -5.02
CA GLN A 53 12.89 -13.25 -4.92
C GLN A 53 12.86 -12.31 -6.15
N THR A 54 11.66 -11.99 -6.63
CA THR A 54 11.50 -10.99 -7.71
C THR A 54 12.00 -9.62 -7.23
N ASP A 55 12.55 -8.80 -8.11
CA ASP A 55 12.92 -7.43 -7.76
C ASP A 55 11.71 -6.66 -7.17
N PRO A 56 11.83 -6.05 -5.97
CA PRO A 56 10.72 -5.37 -5.32
C PRO A 56 10.16 -4.20 -6.15
N GLU A 57 10.99 -3.51 -6.94
CA GLU A 57 10.51 -2.44 -7.82
C GLU A 57 9.64 -2.99 -8.94
N HIS A 58 10.12 -4.01 -9.65
CA HIS A 58 9.31 -4.70 -10.65
C HIS A 58 8.01 -5.27 -10.07
N LEU A 59 8.04 -5.84 -8.88
CA LEU A 59 6.83 -6.34 -8.20
C LEU A 59 5.85 -5.22 -7.88
N TYR A 60 6.35 -4.11 -7.32
CA TYR A 60 5.52 -2.95 -7.00
C TYR A 60 4.86 -2.39 -8.26
N ASN A 61 5.64 -2.11 -9.31
CA ASN A 61 5.13 -1.60 -10.58
C ASN A 61 4.09 -2.55 -11.19
N TYR A 62 4.34 -3.85 -11.12
CA TYR A 62 3.41 -4.85 -11.62
C TYR A 62 2.07 -4.87 -10.89
N ILE A 63 2.07 -4.65 -9.57
CA ILE A 63 0.85 -4.56 -8.76
C ILE A 63 0.13 -3.24 -9.06
N THR A 64 0.84 -2.12 -9.04
CA THR A 64 0.25 -0.78 -9.18
C THR A 64 -0.35 -0.53 -10.57
N GLU A 65 0.26 -1.05 -11.64
CA GLU A 65 -0.29 -0.97 -13.01
C GLU A 65 -1.70 -1.56 -13.13
N SER A 66 -1.99 -2.61 -12.36
CA SER A 66 -3.27 -3.33 -12.40
C SER A 66 -4.24 -2.94 -11.29
N THR A 67 -3.83 -2.06 -10.38
CA THR A 67 -4.62 -1.70 -9.20
C THR A 67 -5.25 -0.32 -9.39
N PRO A 68 -6.57 -0.17 -9.17
CA PRO A 68 -7.21 1.14 -9.18
C PRO A 68 -6.52 2.14 -8.24
N GLY A 69 -6.32 3.37 -8.70
CA GLY A 69 -5.61 4.39 -7.93
C GLY A 69 -6.23 4.72 -6.56
N ALA A 70 -7.54 4.54 -6.40
CA ALA A 70 -8.21 4.68 -5.11
C ALA A 70 -7.70 3.64 -4.09
N ILE A 71 -7.65 2.36 -4.49
CA ILE A 71 -7.14 1.28 -3.63
C ILE A 71 -5.67 1.52 -3.27
N LEU A 72 -4.85 1.98 -4.22
CA LEU A 72 -3.46 2.32 -3.93
C LEU A 72 -3.32 3.46 -2.94
N ARG A 73 -4.23 4.44 -2.98
CA ARG A 73 -4.26 5.55 -2.03
C ARG A 73 -4.63 5.05 -0.63
N ASP A 74 -5.66 4.23 -0.51
CA ASP A 74 -6.12 3.66 0.76
C ASP A 74 -4.97 2.86 1.42
N VAL A 75 -4.32 1.97 0.66
CA VAL A 75 -3.16 1.20 1.13
C VAL A 75 -2.01 2.09 1.62
N LYS A 76 -1.77 3.24 0.95
CA LYS A 76 -0.76 4.22 1.36
C LYS A 76 -1.15 4.93 2.65
N ILE A 77 -2.40 5.33 2.79
CA ILE A 77 -2.94 5.97 3.99
C ILE A 77 -2.83 5.02 5.18
N ASP A 78 -3.29 3.78 5.01
CA ASP A 78 -3.22 2.74 6.04
C ASP A 78 -1.78 2.53 6.54
N TYR A 79 -0.82 2.45 5.60
CA TYR A 79 0.58 2.32 5.96
C TYR A 79 1.11 3.53 6.75
N ALA A 80 0.76 4.76 6.36
CA ALA A 80 1.18 5.96 7.08
C ALA A 80 0.58 6.02 8.49
N VAL A 81 -0.70 5.63 8.65
CA VAL A 81 -1.37 5.53 9.94
C VAL A 81 -0.69 4.48 10.84
N GLU A 82 -0.52 3.26 10.33
CA GLU A 82 0.10 2.15 11.06
C GLU A 82 1.53 2.51 11.49
N SER A 83 2.34 3.01 10.55
CA SER A 83 3.73 3.41 10.82
C SER A 83 3.82 4.52 11.87
N THR A 84 2.84 5.44 11.87
CA THR A 84 2.77 6.51 12.88
C THR A 84 2.37 5.96 14.26
N LEU A 85 1.46 4.98 14.32
CA LEU A 85 1.07 4.29 15.56
C LEU A 85 2.20 3.45 16.15
N ASP A 86 3.03 2.86 15.29
CA ASP A 86 4.24 2.11 15.62
C ASP A 86 5.44 3.01 16.00
N GLU A 87 5.24 4.34 15.99
CA GLU A 87 6.25 5.34 16.35
C GLU A 87 7.50 5.27 15.44
N ASP A 88 7.33 4.91 14.16
CA ASP A 88 8.42 4.88 13.17
C ASP A 88 9.03 6.29 13.03
N PRO A 89 10.35 6.46 13.25
CA PRO A 89 11.03 7.76 13.11
C PRO A 89 10.84 8.44 11.74
N GLN A 90 10.56 7.69 10.67
CA GLN A 90 10.28 8.25 9.34
C GLN A 90 8.96 9.04 9.28
N THR A 91 8.05 8.81 10.24
CA THR A 91 6.76 9.49 10.32
C THR A 91 6.83 10.84 11.03
N LEU A 92 7.99 11.25 11.54
CA LEU A 92 8.18 12.55 12.21
C LEU A 92 7.60 13.76 11.45
N PRO A 93 7.77 13.88 10.11
CA PRO A 93 7.15 14.97 9.37
C PRO A 93 5.62 14.95 9.41
N LEU A 94 5.01 13.76 9.39
CA LEU A 94 3.56 13.57 9.51
C LEU A 94 3.08 13.87 10.94
N LEU A 95 3.83 13.43 11.96
CA LEU A 95 3.54 13.73 13.37
C LEU A 95 3.51 15.24 13.65
N GLN A 96 4.36 16.03 12.99
CA GLN A 96 4.33 17.49 13.10
C GLN A 96 3.04 18.09 12.54
N LEU A 97 2.52 17.55 11.43
CA LEU A 97 1.23 17.96 10.86
C LEU A 97 0.06 17.58 11.79
N ILE A 98 0.09 16.36 12.34
CA ILE A 98 -0.90 15.87 13.31
C ILE A 98 -0.90 16.73 14.57
N GLU A 99 0.27 17.04 15.13
CA GLU A 99 0.40 17.93 16.28
C GLU A 99 -0.13 19.32 15.98
N SER A 100 0.13 19.86 14.80
CA SER A 100 -0.40 21.16 14.38
C SER A 100 -1.93 21.19 14.28
N ARG A 101 -2.58 20.06 13.95
CA ARG A 101 -4.05 19.98 13.84
C ARG A 101 -4.72 19.73 15.18
N TYR A 102 -4.20 18.77 15.95
CA TYR A 102 -4.88 18.24 17.15
C TYR A 102 -4.23 18.70 18.47
N GLY A 103 -3.10 19.40 18.42
CA GLY A 103 -2.38 19.84 19.62
C GLY A 103 -1.73 18.71 20.40
N THR A 104 -1.61 17.51 19.81
CA THR A 104 -1.02 16.33 20.46
C THR A 104 -0.19 15.52 19.46
N ARG A 105 0.92 14.97 19.94
CA ARG A 105 1.71 13.95 19.23
C ARG A 105 1.26 12.53 19.55
N SER A 106 0.39 12.37 20.56
CA SER A 106 -0.05 11.05 20.99
C SER A 106 -1.17 10.57 20.08
N VAL A 107 -0.78 9.90 19.01
CA VAL A 107 -1.69 9.37 17.99
C VAL A 107 -2.60 8.27 18.55
N LYS A 108 -2.14 7.55 19.58
CA LYS A 108 -2.93 6.53 20.31
C LYS A 108 -4.18 7.09 21.03
N VAL A 109 -4.28 8.41 21.18
CA VAL A 109 -5.43 9.09 21.81
C VAL A 109 -6.46 9.53 20.75
N LEU A 110 -6.07 9.54 19.47
CA LEU A 110 -6.95 9.90 18.36
C LEU A 110 -7.73 8.66 17.90
N ASP A 111 -8.92 8.90 17.38
CA ASP A 111 -9.68 7.87 16.69
C ASP A 111 -8.98 7.48 15.38
N ALA A 112 -8.89 6.18 15.10
CA ALA A 112 -8.16 5.67 13.95
C ALA A 112 -8.81 6.11 12.62
N GLU A 113 -10.14 6.21 12.60
CA GLU A 113 -10.90 6.68 11.44
C GLU A 113 -10.67 8.19 11.22
N GLU A 114 -10.72 9.00 12.28
CA GLU A 114 -10.41 10.43 12.21
C GLU A 114 -8.98 10.71 11.73
N LEU A 115 -8.01 9.93 12.20
CA LEU A 115 -6.62 10.03 11.75
C LEU A 115 -6.49 9.65 10.27
N SER A 116 -7.12 8.56 9.85
CA SER A 116 -7.10 8.10 8.46
C SER A 116 -7.69 9.16 7.52
N LEU A 117 -8.84 9.73 7.88
CA LEU A 117 -9.47 10.82 7.13
C LEU A 117 -8.57 12.05 7.01
N TYR A 118 -7.82 12.39 8.07
CA TYR A 118 -6.89 13.51 7.99
C TYR A 118 -5.71 13.21 7.06
N VAL A 119 -5.12 12.02 7.17
CA VAL A 119 -4.03 11.61 6.27
C VAL A 119 -4.51 11.60 4.82
N GLU A 120 -5.73 11.12 4.56
CA GLU A 120 -6.35 11.19 3.24
C GLU A 120 -6.49 12.63 2.73
N GLU A 121 -6.98 13.54 3.57
CA GLU A 121 -7.09 14.98 3.25
C GLU A 121 -5.74 15.55 2.84
N LEU A 122 -4.67 15.28 3.61
CA LEU A 122 -3.31 15.74 3.30
C LEU A 122 -2.77 15.19 1.97
N VAL A 123 -3.08 13.92 1.65
CA VAL A 123 -2.69 13.30 0.38
C VAL A 123 -3.45 13.93 -0.79
N LEU A 124 -4.77 14.13 -0.64
CA LEU A 124 -5.63 14.73 -1.68
C LEU A 124 -5.28 16.19 -1.96
N GLU A 125 -4.90 16.94 -0.93
CA GLU A 125 -4.41 18.32 -1.06
C GLU A 125 -2.97 18.39 -1.60
N GLY A 126 -2.29 17.26 -1.75
CA GLY A 126 -0.90 17.18 -2.19
C GLY A 126 0.10 17.71 -1.16
N LYS A 127 -0.32 17.91 0.10
CA LYS A 127 0.55 18.33 1.20
C LYS A 127 1.54 17.24 1.61
N ILE A 128 1.14 15.99 1.44
CA ILE A 128 2.02 14.84 1.63
C ILE A 128 1.92 13.89 0.43
N SER A 129 3.00 13.14 0.21
CA SER A 129 3.06 12.01 -0.71
C SER A 129 3.68 10.81 -0.01
N ILE A 130 3.18 9.62 -0.31
CA ILE A 130 3.61 8.36 0.30
C ILE A 130 4.05 7.45 -0.83
N GLU A 131 5.37 7.26 -0.97
CA GLU A 131 5.95 6.51 -2.08
C GLU A 131 7.08 5.59 -1.61
N PRO A 132 7.25 4.41 -2.24
CA PRO A 132 8.45 3.61 -2.04
C PRO A 132 9.66 4.27 -2.69
N GLU A 133 10.78 4.29 -1.96
CA GLU A 133 12.10 4.53 -2.49
C GLU A 133 12.85 3.20 -2.57
N PHE A 134 13.26 2.82 -3.77
CA PHE A 134 14.03 1.60 -4.03
C PHE A 134 15.52 1.91 -4.00
N PHE A 135 16.31 1.04 -3.37
CA PHE A 135 17.75 1.21 -3.26
C PHE A 135 18.48 -0.14 -3.24
N ASP A 136 19.74 -0.14 -3.64
CA ASP A 136 20.59 -1.32 -3.58
C ASP A 136 21.26 -1.42 -2.21
N GLY A 137 21.03 -2.54 -1.52
CA GLY A 137 21.66 -2.87 -0.25
C GLY A 137 22.67 -4.02 -0.36
N PRO A 138 23.34 -4.39 0.75
CA PRO A 138 24.28 -5.51 0.79
C PRO A 138 23.65 -6.85 0.38
N ASP A 139 22.36 -7.03 0.66
CA ASP A 139 21.59 -8.26 0.40
C ASP A 139 20.80 -8.21 -0.92
N GLY A 140 21.07 -7.21 -1.77
CA GLY A 140 20.36 -6.97 -3.03
C GLY A 140 19.41 -5.77 -2.97
N ARG A 141 18.48 -5.71 -3.93
CA ARG A 141 17.56 -4.58 -4.07
C ARG A 141 16.49 -4.60 -2.97
N SER A 142 16.37 -3.47 -2.28
CA SER A 142 15.44 -3.25 -1.17
C SER A 142 14.62 -1.99 -1.41
N PHE A 143 13.70 -1.72 -0.50
CA PHE A 143 12.89 -0.51 -0.54
C PHE A 143 12.58 -0.01 0.87
N ARG A 144 12.25 1.27 0.97
CA ARG A 144 11.67 1.89 2.16
C ARG A 144 10.53 2.79 1.73
N ILE A 145 9.49 2.93 2.55
CA ILE A 145 8.41 3.87 2.23
C ILE A 145 8.75 5.23 2.84
N LEU A 146 8.60 6.28 2.04
CA LEU A 146 8.83 7.65 2.46
C LEU A 146 7.52 8.40 2.54
N ILE A 147 7.36 9.17 3.62
CA ILE A 147 6.30 10.17 3.75
C ILE A 147 6.93 11.54 3.47
N LEU A 148 6.72 12.03 2.25
CA LEU A 148 7.28 13.29 1.76
C LEU A 148 6.28 14.42 2.04
N VAL A 149 6.69 15.42 2.79
CA VAL A 149 5.89 16.64 3.01
C VAL A 149 6.27 17.68 1.95
N SER A 150 5.29 18.13 1.17
CA SER A 150 5.52 19.22 0.23
C SER A 150 5.70 20.52 1.02
N ARG A 151 6.89 21.13 0.96
CA ARG A 151 7.05 22.51 1.44
C ARG A 151 6.37 23.43 0.43
N GLY A 152 5.24 24.01 0.82
CA GLY A 152 4.72 25.19 0.13
C GLY A 152 5.83 26.23 0.04
N THR A 153 5.96 26.86 -1.12
CA THR A 153 6.82 28.02 -1.40
C THR A 153 6.72 29.05 -0.27
N GLN A 154 7.66 29.01 0.68
CA GLN A 154 8.03 30.19 1.45
C GLN A 154 9.07 30.95 0.63
N ASP A 155 8.56 31.91 -0.13
CA ASP A 155 9.32 32.96 -0.80
C ASP A 155 9.90 33.87 0.30
N GLU A 156 11.04 33.48 0.89
CA GLU A 156 11.88 34.41 1.66
C GLU A 156 12.62 35.33 0.68
N ARG A 157 11.89 36.29 0.13
CA ARG A 157 12.47 37.60 -0.20
C ARG A 157 12.69 38.35 1.09
N THR A 158 13.80 38.06 1.75
CA THR A 158 14.40 39.00 2.69
C THR A 158 15.43 39.81 1.90
N THR A 159 14.98 40.96 1.41
CA THR A 159 15.85 42.10 1.07
C THR A 159 16.09 42.90 2.34
#